data_AF-A0A357C4D8-F1
#
_entry.id   AF-A0A357C4D8-F1
#
_cell.length_a   1.000
_cell.length_b   1.000
_cell.length_c   1.000
_cell.angle_alpha   90.00
_cell.angle_beta   90.00
_cell.angle_gamma   90.00
#
_symmetry.space_group_name_H-M   'P 1'
#
loop_
_entity.id
_entity.type
_entity.pdbx_description
1 polymer ?
#
loop_
_entity_poly.entity_id
_entity_poly.type
_entity_poly.pdbx_seq_one_letter_code
_entity_poly.pdbx_strand_id
1 'polypeptide(L)' 'EKESPLHRSNVMLMCPKCSKPARISNMAFEDGKKSRVCKKCKEAIDQ' A
#
# COMPACT_ATOMS: atom_id res chain seq x y z
N GLU A 1 14.63 20.68 -17.00
CA GLU A 1 14.04 20.44 -15.66
C GLU A 1 14.28 18.98 -15.30
N LYS A 2 14.58 18.65 -14.04
CA LYS A 2 14.90 17.27 -13.63
C LYS A 2 14.32 16.98 -12.24
N GLU A 3 13.77 15.78 -12.08
CA GLU A 3 13.17 15.31 -10.85
C GLU A 3 14.20 15.27 -9.72
N SER A 4 13.85 15.82 -8.56
CA SER A 4 14.69 15.80 -7.35
C SER A 4 14.22 14.68 -6.40
N PRO A 5 15.14 14.05 -5.65
CA PRO A 5 14.77 12.99 -4.73
C PRO A 5 13.86 13.50 -3.61
N LEU A 6 12.90 12.68 -3.21
CA LEU A 6 12.02 12.91 -2.07
C LEU A 6 12.22 11.82 -1.02
N HIS A 7 12.13 12.19 0.25
CA HIS A 7 12.23 11.23 1.34
C HIS A 7 11.00 10.32 1.37
N ARG A 8 11.22 9.00 1.52
CA ARG A 8 10.14 7.99 1.45
C ARG A 8 9.01 8.17 2.48
N SER A 9 9.26 8.85 3.61
CA SER A 9 8.21 9.11 4.62
C SER A 9 7.20 10.17 4.17
N ASN A 10 7.55 10.97 3.17
CA ASN A 10 6.70 12.06 2.67
C ASN A 10 5.73 11.58 1.59
N VAL A 11 5.77 10.30 1.22
CA VAL A 11 4.87 9.69 0.24
C VAL A 11 3.98 8.65 0.91
N MET A 12 2.76 8.49 0.39
CA MET A 12 1.83 7.45 0.81
C MET A 12 1.47 6.57 -0.39
N LEU A 13 1.15 5.32 -0.11
CA LEU A 13 0.65 4.43 -1.16
C LEU A 13 -0.81 4.74 -1.45
N MET A 14 -1.11 4.88 -2.73
CA MET A 14 -2.46 4.93 -3.26
C MET A 14 -2.98 3.51 -3.37
N CYS A 15 -4.08 3.23 -2.68
CA CYS A 15 -4.73 1.94 -2.82
C CYS A 15 -5.46 1.88 -4.18
N PRO A 16 -5.19 0.88 -5.04
CA PRO A 16 -5.79 0.80 -6.38
C PRO A 16 -7.31 0.56 -6.33
N LYS A 17 -7.80 -0.04 -5.24
CA LYS A 17 -9.23 -0.36 -5.06
C LYS A 17 -10.08 0.84 -4.65
N CYS A 18 -9.58 1.65 -3.70
CA CYS A 18 -10.36 2.77 -3.14
C CYS A 18 -9.84 4.16 -3.56
N SER A 19 -8.78 4.22 -4.37
CA SER A 19 -8.13 5.43 -4.90
C SER A 19 -7.81 6.49 -3.83
N LYS A 20 -7.63 6.04 -2.59
CA LYS A 20 -7.34 6.89 -1.44
C LYS A 20 -5.93 6.61 -0.95
N PRO A 21 -5.20 7.64 -0.47
CA PRO A 21 -3.92 7.44 0.21
C PRO A 21 -4.18 6.69 1.51
N ALA A 22 -3.52 5.55 1.71
CA ALA A 22 -3.77 4.69 2.86
C ALA A 22 -2.47 4.09 3.41
N ARG A 23 -2.48 3.84 4.72
CA ARG A 23 -1.43 3.04 5.35
C ARG A 23 -1.66 1.55 5.06
N ILE A 24 -0.56 0.81 4.96
CA ILE A 24 -0.56 -0.64 4.78
C ILE A 24 -0.60 -1.36 6.14
N SER A 25 -1.21 -2.53 6.19
CA SER A 25 -0.97 -3.60 7.16
C SER A 25 -0.47 -4.86 6.46
N ASN A 26 0.32 -5.69 7.12
CA ASN A 26 0.69 -7.00 6.58
C ASN A 26 -0.31 -8.04 7.09
N MET A 27 -0.84 -8.88 6.21
CA MET A 27 -1.71 -9.99 6.56
C MET A 27 -1.16 -11.28 5.95
N ALA A 28 -1.18 -12.36 6.72
CA ALA A 28 -0.92 -13.69 6.20
C ALA A 28 -2.27 -14.33 5.84
N PHE A 29 -2.38 -14.81 4.60
CA PHE A 29 -3.52 -15.60 4.16
C PHE A 29 -3.30 -17.08 4.49
N GLU A 30 -4.39 -17.85 4.48
CA GLU A 30 -4.36 -19.29 4.81
C GLU A 30 -3.45 -20.09 3.87
N ASP A 31 -3.24 -19.61 2.63
CA ASP A 31 -2.29 -20.17 1.65
C ASP A 31 -0.81 -19.96 2.01
N GLY A 32 -0.49 -19.44 3.20
CA GLY A 32 0.87 -19.14 3.65
C GLY A 32 1.51 -17.90 2.99
N LYS A 33 0.81 -17.25 2.05
CA LYS A 33 1.26 -16.01 1.40
C LYS A 33 1.02 -14.82 2.31
N LYS A 34 2.02 -13.95 2.42
CA LYS A 34 1.92 -12.65 3.08
C LYS A 34 1.70 -11.58 2.03
N SER A 35 0.68 -10.75 2.23
CA SER A 35 0.42 -9.61 1.37
C SER A 35 0.17 -8.35 2.18
N ARG A 36 0.44 -7.23 1.53
CA ARG A 36 0.11 -5.89 1.98
C ARG A 36 -1.38 -5.65 1.79
N VAL A 37 -2.03 -5.19 2.83
CA VAL A 37 -3.46 -4.91 2.89
C VAL A 37 -3.68 -3.43 3.19
N CYS A 38 -4.64 -2.81 2.50
CA CYS A 38 -5.03 -1.43 2.73
C CYS A 38 -5.79 -1.29 4.05
N LYS A 39 -5.33 -0.44 4.97
CA LYS A 39 -6.05 -0.22 6.24
C LYS A 39 -7.42 0.45 6.09
N LYS A 40 -7.72 1.07 4.95
CA LYS A 40 -9.00 1.75 4.70
C LYS A 40 -10.09 0.80 4.17
N CYS A 41 -9.82 0.07 3.10
CA CYS A 41 -10.79 -0.86 2.51
C CYS A 41 -10.58 -2.33 2.90
N LYS A 42 -9.50 -2.65 3.63
CA LYS A 42 -9.13 -4.01 4.08
C LYS A 42 -8.86 -5.01 2.94
N GLU A 43 -8.60 -4.52 1.73
CA GLU A 43 -8.27 -5.38 0.58
C GLU A 43 -6.75 -5.48 0.36
N ALA A 44 -6.33 -6.59 -0.25
CA ALA A 44 -4.96 -6.79 -0.67
C ALA A 44 -4.54 -5.78 -1.74
N ILE A 45 -3.34 -5.22 -1.58
CA ILE A 45 -2.71 -4.24 -2.49
C ILE A 45 -1.79 -4.97 -3.48
N ASP A 46 -1.22 -6.11 -3.08
CA ASP A 46 -0.37 -6.94 -3.94
C ASP A 46 -1.25 -7.79 -4.87
N GLN A 47 -1.68 -7.21 -5.98
CA GLN A 47 -2.24 -7.93 -7.14
C GLN A 47 -1.25 -7.87 -8.30
#